data_AF-A0A2E4CFW5-F1
#
_entry.id   AF-A0A2E4CFW5-F1
#
_cell.length_a   1.000
_cell.length_b   1.000
_cell.length_c   1.000
_cell.angle_alpha   90.00
_cell.angle_beta   90.00
_cell.angle_gamma   90.00
#
_symmetry.space_group_name_H-M   'P 1'
#
loop_
_entity.id
_entity.type
_entity.pdbx_description
1 polymer ?
#
loop_
_entity_poly.entity_id
_entity_poly.type
_entity_poly.pdbx_seq_one_letter_code
_entity_poly.pdbx_strand_id
1 'polypeptide(L)'
;MWFEDLFGFVEQSPAQVRKNILIEGTRLTSLANNRSFDCGTLEIPTLEDLRNSAAEITSEATERTTLTQVVGNVQNLHAAEENRRAMFQVASQFNLLEMAAPDAVPEDGIGIYEHDYTQGPACAIA
;
A
#
# COMPACT_ATOMS: atom_id res chain seq x y z
N MET A 1 -1.32 -17.11 -5.94
CA MET A 1 -1.00 -15.74 -6.36
C MET A 1 -1.62 -14.85 -5.31
N TRP A 2 -0.85 -13.94 -4.71
CA TRP A 2 -1.26 -13.24 -3.48
C TRP A 2 -2.66 -12.61 -3.59
N PHE A 3 -3.00 -12.01 -4.73
CA PHE A 3 -4.29 -11.37 -4.98
C PHE A 3 -5.46 -12.37 -4.95
N GLU A 4 -5.34 -13.48 -5.68
CA GLU A 4 -6.37 -14.51 -5.74
C GLU A 4 -6.55 -15.20 -4.39
N ASP A 5 -5.44 -15.43 -3.68
CA ASP A 5 -5.47 -16.03 -2.34
C ASP A 5 -6.20 -15.13 -1.33
N LEU A 6 -6.16 -13.80 -1.52
CA LEU A 6 -6.81 -12.82 -0.65
C LEU A 6 -8.28 -12.57 -1.04
N PHE A 7 -8.53 -12.32 -2.32
CA PHE A 7 -9.85 -11.90 -2.84
C PHE A 7 -10.70 -13.04 -3.40
N GLY A 8 -10.14 -14.22 -3.64
CA GLY A 8 -10.87 -15.41 -4.07
C GLY A 8 -11.26 -15.42 -5.56
N PHE A 9 -10.59 -14.60 -6.38
CA PHE A 9 -10.75 -14.61 -7.83
C PHE A 9 -9.47 -14.15 -8.53
N VAL A 10 -9.26 -14.61 -9.75
CA VAL A 10 -8.13 -14.19 -10.59
C VAL A 10 -8.33 -12.76 -11.06
N GLU A 11 -7.31 -11.91 -10.89
CA GLU A 11 -7.30 -10.55 -11.44
C GLU A 11 -7.23 -10.61 -12.97
N GLN A 12 -8.17 -9.95 -13.66
CA GLN A 12 -8.26 -9.99 -15.12
C GLN A 12 -8.39 -8.61 -15.77
N SER A 13 -9.15 -7.71 -15.15
CA SER A 13 -9.32 -6.35 -15.65
C SER A 13 -9.89 -5.44 -14.56
N PRO A 14 -9.67 -4.12 -14.66
CA PRO A 14 -10.27 -3.16 -13.73
C PRO A 14 -11.80 -3.22 -13.66
N ALA A 15 -12.49 -3.59 -14.75
CA ALA A 15 -13.94 -3.74 -14.77
C ALA A 15 -14.39 -5.00 -14.00
N GLN A 16 -13.66 -6.10 -14.15
CA GLN A 16 -13.91 -7.35 -13.44
C GLN A 16 -13.66 -7.18 -11.93
N VAL A 17 -12.58 -6.49 -11.53
CA VAL A 17 -12.29 -6.21 -10.11
C VAL A 17 -13.40 -5.38 -9.48
N ARG A 18 -13.79 -4.26 -10.10
CA ARG A 18 -14.87 -3.39 -9.58
C ARG A 18 -16.22 -4.10 -9.45
N LYS A 19 -16.50 -5.11 -10.27
CA LYS A 19 -17.72 -5.92 -10.16
C LYS A 19 -17.69 -6.86 -8.95
N ASN A 20 -16.52 -7.29 -8.52
CA ASN A 20 -16.34 -8.26 -7.43
C ASN A 20 -15.94 -7.63 -6.09
N ILE A 21 -15.71 -6.33 -6.04
CA ILE A 21 -15.32 -5.61 -4.82
C ILE A 21 -16.40 -4.59 -4.45
N LEU A 22 -16.86 -4.66 -3.20
CA LEU A 22 -17.72 -3.65 -2.59
C LEU A 22 -16.89 -2.80 -1.62
N ILE A 23 -17.03 -1.47 -1.68
CA ILE A 23 -16.35 -0.54 -0.78
C ILE A 23 -17.40 0.27 -0.02
N GLU A 24 -17.35 0.21 1.31
CA GLU A 24 -18.19 0.97 2.23
C GLU A 24 -17.30 1.73 3.22
N GLY A 25 -17.09 3.03 2.98
CA GLY A 25 -16.09 3.80 3.73
C GLY A 25 -14.68 3.26 3.47
N THR A 26 -13.99 2.83 4.53
CA THR A 26 -12.66 2.19 4.45
C THR A 26 -12.72 0.66 4.46
N ARG A 27 -13.93 0.08 4.41
CA ARG A 27 -14.14 -1.37 4.41
C ARG A 27 -14.27 -1.86 2.97
N LEU A 28 -13.35 -2.74 2.57
CA LEU A 28 -13.32 -3.38 1.26
C LEU A 28 -13.72 -4.85 1.41
N THR A 29 -14.78 -5.27 0.74
CA THR A 29 -15.30 -6.64 0.79
C THR A 29 -15.23 -7.29 -0.58
N SER A 30 -14.62 -8.48 -0.67
CA SER A 30 -14.72 -9.32 -1.87
C SER A 30 -16.05 -10.07 -1.89
N LEU A 31 -16.79 -9.91 -2.98
CA LEU A 31 -18.05 -10.61 -3.24
C LEU A 31 -17.83 -12.06 -3.66
N ALA A 32 -16.62 -12.44 -4.07
CA ALA A 32 -16.32 -13.81 -4.49
C ALA A 32 -16.16 -14.77 -3.30
N ASN A 33 -15.60 -14.28 -2.19
CA ASN A 33 -15.31 -15.11 -1.00
C ASN A 33 -15.84 -14.53 0.32
N ASN A 34 -16.53 -13.39 0.30
CA ASN A 34 -17.05 -12.66 1.46
C ASN A 34 -15.99 -12.21 2.49
N ARG A 35 -14.70 -12.25 2.16
CA ARG A 35 -13.65 -11.70 3.02
C ARG A 35 -13.64 -10.18 2.94
N SER A 36 -13.29 -9.56 4.06
CA SER A 36 -13.39 -8.11 4.22
C SER A 36 -12.15 -7.56 4.91
N PHE A 37 -11.66 -6.43 4.42
CA PHE A 37 -10.37 -5.83 4.76
C PHE A 37 -10.53 -4.32 4.97
N ASP A 38 -9.69 -3.73 5.81
CA ASP A 38 -9.59 -2.27 5.91
C ASP A 38 -8.59 -1.75 4.85
N CYS A 39 -8.99 -0.77 4.03
CA CYS A 39 -8.18 -0.24 2.93
C CYS A 39 -7.71 1.22 3.12
N GLY A 40 -8.02 1.85 4.26
CA GLY A 40 -7.61 3.23 4.56
C GLY A 40 -8.20 4.27 3.61
N THR A 41 -7.54 5.43 3.54
CA THR A 41 -7.93 6.57 2.68
C THR A 41 -6.77 6.97 1.78
N LEU A 42 -7.09 7.36 0.54
CA LEU A 42 -6.14 7.94 -0.40
C LEU A 42 -6.28 9.47 -0.38
N GLU A 43 -5.18 10.16 -0.15
CA GLU A 43 -5.09 11.61 -0.25
C GLU A 43 -3.98 11.98 -1.24
N ILE A 44 -4.20 13.03 -2.02
CA ILE A 44 -3.19 13.60 -2.94
C ILE A 44 -3.03 15.08 -2.59
N PRO A 45 -2.48 15.41 -1.40
CA PRO A 45 -2.33 16.78 -0.96
C PRO A 45 -1.24 17.49 -1.75
N THR A 46 -1.35 18.81 -1.87
CA THR A 46 -0.22 19.61 -2.37
C THR A 46 0.87 19.70 -1.29
N LEU A 47 2.09 20.08 -1.71
CA LEU A 47 3.17 20.36 -0.74
C LEU A 47 2.79 21.47 0.25
N GLU A 48 1.97 22.44 -0.17
CA GLU A 48 1.48 23.51 0.69
C GLU A 48 0.53 22.96 1.76
N ASP A 49 -0.44 22.12 1.36
CA ASP A 49 -1.39 21.49 2.30
C ASP A 49 -0.66 20.62 3.34
N LEU A 50 0.35 19.86 2.90
CA LEU A 50 1.19 19.06 3.80
C LEU A 50 1.97 19.93 4.78
N ARG A 51 2.53 21.06 4.34
CA ARG A 51 3.25 21.99 5.23
C ARG A 51 2.32 22.61 6.26
N ASN A 52 1.12 23.01 5.85
CA ASN A 52 0.14 23.63 6.74
C ASN A 52 -0.36 22.62 7.80
N SER A 53 -0.69 21.39 7.40
CA SER A 53 -1.14 20.33 8.32
C SER A 53 -0.02 19.87 9.27
N ALA A 54 1.23 19.81 8.81
CA ALA A 54 2.36 19.43 9.66
C ALA A 54 2.81 20.55 10.62
N ALA A 55 2.47 21.82 10.34
CA ALA A 55 2.96 22.96 11.12
C ALA A 55 2.59 22.84 12.60
N GLU A 56 1.35 22.45 12.91
CA GLU A 56 0.89 22.27 14.30
C GLU A 56 1.70 21.20 15.02
N ILE A 57 1.90 20.03 14.39
CA ILE A 57 2.67 18.90 14.94
C ILE A 57 4.14 19.30 15.19
N THR A 58 4.75 20.00 14.23
CA THR A 58 6.16 20.42 14.34
C THR A 58 6.39 21.47 15.41
N SER A 59 5.36 22.25 15.76
CA SER A 59 5.46 23.30 16.78
C SER A 59 5.44 22.75 18.21
N GLU A 60 4.85 21.57 18.42
CA GLU A 60 4.74 20.90 19.73
C GLU A 60 5.90 19.93 20.02
N ALA A 61 6.62 19.49 18.99
CA ALA A 61 7.72 18.54 19.13
C ALA A 61 8.94 19.20 19.80
N THR A 62 9.19 18.84 21.07
CA THR A 62 10.34 19.35 21.84
C THR A 62 11.56 18.43 21.82
N GLU A 63 11.39 17.18 21.37
CA GLU A 63 12.45 16.17 21.28
C GLU A 63 13.01 16.04 19.85
N ARG A 64 14.29 15.69 19.74
CA ARG A 64 14.93 15.45 18.45
C ARG A 64 14.65 14.04 17.95
N THR A 65 14.10 13.93 16.74
CA THR A 65 14.02 12.64 16.02
C THR A 65 15.40 12.07 15.79
N THR A 66 15.55 10.76 16.02
CA THR A 66 16.75 10.00 15.65
C THR A 66 16.46 9.21 14.38
N LEU A 67 17.50 9.02 13.57
CA LEU A 67 17.43 8.24 12.34
C LEU A 67 18.55 7.22 12.36
N THR A 68 18.22 5.97 12.05
CA THR A 68 19.20 4.92 11.81
C THR A 68 18.89 4.22 10.50
N GLN A 69 19.93 3.73 9.83
CA GLN A 69 19.76 2.86 8.68
C GLN A 69 19.47 1.43 9.16
N VAL A 70 18.50 0.79 8.53
CA VAL A 70 18.20 -0.64 8.68
C VAL A 70 18.30 -1.28 7.30
N VAL A 71 19.02 -2.41 7.21
CA VAL A 71 19.12 -3.20 5.98
C VAL A 71 18.50 -4.57 6.27
N GLY A 72 17.47 -4.93 5.52
CA GLY A 72 16.75 -6.19 5.69
C GLY A 72 15.66 -6.39 4.66
N ASN A 73 15.02 -7.56 4.70
CA ASN A 73 13.83 -7.83 3.90
C ASN A 73 12.63 -7.13 4.56
N VAL A 74 11.95 -6.26 3.81
CA VAL A 74 10.88 -5.43 4.36
C VAL A 74 9.62 -6.22 4.76
N GLN A 75 9.32 -7.33 4.08
CA GLN A 75 8.19 -8.20 4.46
C GLN A 75 8.46 -8.86 5.82
N ASN A 76 9.71 -9.27 6.08
CA ASN A 76 10.10 -9.75 7.41
C ASN A 76 9.98 -8.64 8.48
N LEU A 77 10.28 -7.38 8.12
CA LEU A 77 10.10 -6.26 9.04
C LEU A 77 8.63 -5.98 9.34
N HIS A 78 7.73 -6.10 8.36
CA HIS A 78 6.28 -5.99 8.58
C HIS A 78 5.74 -7.11 9.47
N ALA A 79 6.24 -8.34 9.31
CA ALA A 79 5.80 -9.51 10.08
C ALA A 79 6.39 -9.57 11.51
N ALA A 80 7.41 -8.77 11.81
CA ALA A 80 8.09 -8.75 13.09
C ALA A 80 7.19 -8.11 14.19
N GLU A 81 7.00 -8.80 15.31
CA GLU A 81 6.16 -8.32 16.41
C GLU A 81 6.72 -7.01 17.02
N GLU A 82 8.04 -6.80 16.95
CA GLU A 82 8.69 -5.57 17.40
C GLU A 82 8.24 -4.32 16.61
N ASN A 83 7.76 -4.52 15.37
CA ASN A 83 7.25 -3.46 14.49
C ASN A 83 5.72 -3.40 14.48
N ARG A 84 5.03 -4.06 15.42
CA ARG A 84 3.58 -3.97 15.55
C ARG A 84 3.16 -2.49 15.68
N ARG A 85 2.27 -2.05 14.79
CA ARG A 85 1.77 -0.65 14.66
C ARG A 85 2.83 0.37 14.22
N ALA A 86 3.99 -0.07 13.73
CA ALA A 86 4.93 0.82 13.06
C ALA A 86 4.32 1.35 11.75
N MET A 87 4.68 2.59 11.41
CA MET A 87 4.34 3.16 10.11
C MET A 87 5.46 2.85 9.12
N PHE A 88 5.12 2.17 8.03
CA PHE A 88 6.03 1.94 6.92
C PHE A 88 5.70 2.94 5.81
N GLN A 89 6.67 3.78 5.48
CA GLN A 89 6.57 4.73 4.38
C GLN A 89 7.51 4.29 3.26
N VAL A 90 6.95 4.10 2.07
CA VAL A 90 7.67 3.69 0.88
C VAL A 90 7.39 4.65 -0.26
N ALA A 91 8.38 4.83 -1.12
CA ALA A 91 8.17 5.54 -2.36
C ALA A 91 7.34 4.69 -3.31
N SER A 92 6.47 5.36 -4.07
CA SER A 92 5.73 4.76 -5.16
C SER A 92 5.87 5.60 -6.42
N GLN A 93 5.61 5.01 -7.58
CA GLN A 93 5.46 5.76 -8.83
C GLN A 93 4.31 6.78 -8.74
N PHE A 94 4.40 7.86 -9.52
CA PHE A 94 3.41 8.94 -9.50
C PHE A 94 1.98 8.52 -9.92
N ASN A 95 1.84 7.38 -10.60
CA ASN A 95 0.55 6.80 -11.01
C ASN A 95 -0.11 5.94 -9.89
N LEU A 96 0.49 5.89 -8.68
CA LEU A 96 0.02 5.11 -7.53
C LEU A 96 0.04 3.58 -7.76
N LEU A 97 0.75 3.12 -8.79
CA LEU A 97 0.93 1.72 -9.13
C LEU A 97 2.39 1.45 -9.47
N GLU A 98 2.92 0.31 -9.06
CA GLU A 98 4.28 -0.07 -9.44
C GLU A 98 4.26 -0.82 -10.78
N MET A 99 5.15 -0.44 -11.69
CA MET A 99 5.32 -1.13 -12.96
C MET A 99 6.61 -1.95 -12.91
N ALA A 100 6.47 -3.27 -12.79
CA ALA A 100 7.59 -4.21 -12.67
C ALA A 100 8.44 -4.34 -13.95
N ALA A 101 7.93 -3.85 -15.09
CA ALA A 101 8.61 -3.91 -16.39
C ALA A 101 8.27 -2.68 -17.26
N PRO A 102 9.13 -2.30 -18.23
CA PRO A 102 8.90 -1.15 -19.11
C PRO A 102 7.67 -1.27 -20.02
N ASP A 103 7.22 -2.49 -20.30
CA ASP A 103 6.07 -2.82 -21.13
C ASP A 103 4.79 -3.12 -20.31
N ALA A 104 4.89 -3.12 -18.98
CA ALA A 104 3.73 -3.26 -18.11
C ALA A 104 2.86 -2.00 -18.16
N VAL A 105 1.55 -2.19 -18.17
CA VAL A 105 0.54 -1.12 -18.14
C VAL A 105 -0.31 -1.21 -16.88
N PRO A 106 -0.90 -0.09 -16.41
CA PRO A 106 -1.82 -0.11 -15.26
C PRO A 106 -2.93 -1.16 -15.34
N GLU A 107 -3.39 -1.49 -16.54
CA GLU A 107 -4.44 -2.48 -16.79
C GLU A 107 -3.99 -3.94 -16.53
N ASP A 108 -2.69 -4.20 -16.45
CA ASP A 108 -2.15 -5.52 -16.09
C ASP A 108 -2.39 -5.86 -14.61
N GLY A 109 -2.83 -4.88 -13.81
CA GLY A 109 -3.23 -5.08 -12.43
C GLY A 109 -2.06 -5.09 -11.44
N ILE A 110 -2.35 -5.48 -10.20
CA ILE A 110 -1.39 -5.47 -9.08
C ILE A 110 -0.88 -6.86 -8.71
N GLY A 111 -1.41 -7.92 -9.32
CA GLY A 111 -0.93 -9.29 -9.16
C GLY A 111 0.57 -9.43 -9.44
N ILE A 112 1.10 -8.60 -10.36
CA ILE A 112 2.52 -8.57 -10.74
C ILE A 112 3.47 -8.27 -9.58
N TYR A 113 2.99 -7.67 -8.48
CA TYR A 113 3.80 -7.33 -7.31
C TYR A 113 4.45 -8.56 -6.65
N GLU A 114 3.89 -9.76 -6.83
CA GLU A 114 4.49 -11.01 -6.32
C GLU A 114 5.88 -11.30 -6.88
N HIS A 115 6.17 -10.74 -8.05
CA HIS A 115 7.40 -10.98 -8.80
C HIS A 115 8.34 -9.78 -8.77
N ASP A 116 7.93 -8.66 -8.16
CA ASP A 116 8.74 -7.47 -7.99
C ASP A 116 9.27 -7.39 -6.55
N TYR A 117 10.58 -7.61 -6.40
CA TYR A 117 11.25 -7.63 -5.10
C TYR A 117 11.78 -6.25 -4.67
N THR A 118 11.39 -5.18 -5.36
CA THR A 118 11.67 -3.82 -4.90
C THR A 118 10.81 -3.47 -3.68
N GLN A 119 11.20 -2.43 -2.94
CA GLN A 119 10.61 -2.13 -1.64
C GLN A 119 9.10 -1.80 -1.72
N GLY A 120 8.66 -1.06 -2.74
CA GLY A 120 7.27 -0.63 -2.89
C GLY A 120 6.30 -1.82 -3.01
N PRO A 121 6.45 -2.68 -4.02
CA PRO A 121 5.63 -3.88 -4.20
C PRO A 121 5.70 -4.83 -3.00
N ALA A 122 6.89 -5.05 -2.45
CA ALA A 122 7.06 -5.90 -1.28
C ALA A 122 6.29 -5.38 -0.05
N CYS A 123 6.27 -4.06 0.19
CA CYS A 123 5.47 -3.44 1.25
C CYS A 123 3.96 -3.50 0.96
N ALA A 124 3.55 -3.40 -0.30
CA ALA A 124 2.13 -3.40 -0.68
C ALA A 124 1.44 -4.74 -0.43
N ILE A 125 2.20 -5.85 -0.45
CA ILE A 125 1.68 -7.21 -0.27
C ILE A 125 2.13 -7.88 1.05
N ALA A 126 2.74 -7.11 1.96
CA ALA A 126 3.30 -7.61 3.23
C ALA A 126 2.23 -7.95 4.28
#